data_AF-A0A1E1X0F7-F1
#
_entry.id   AF-A0A1E1X0F7-F1
#
_cell.length_a   1.000
_cell.length_b   1.000
_cell.length_c   1.000
_cell.angle_alpha   90.00
_cell.angle_beta   90.00
_cell.angle_gamma   90.00
#
_symmetry.space_group_name_H-M   'P 1'
#
loop_
_entity.id
_entity.type
_entity.pdbx_description
1 polymer ?
#
loop_
_entity_poly.entity_id
_entity_poly.type
_entity_poly.pdbx_seq_one_letter_code
_entity_poly.pdbx_strand_id
1 'polypeptide(L)'
;TPHATTRETLANRFLCRRLRTRLDAVKPSIGGRVAQQQLSDTVRRRARERLFGIHDDVLVRNYSGPNKWVPSTIAKQSGPVSFKVRVVTNRGVFIWRRHQDQLLHSTEGQKQSTMTDFVPYFSDSESDTKLPPVPAPAVTSDPP
;
A
#
# COMPACT_ATOMS: atom_id res chain seq x y z
N THR A 1 -15.17 -23.76 -17.18
CA THR A 1 -15.12 -23.59 -15.71
C THR A 1 -15.46 -22.16 -15.33
N PRO A 2 -16.35 -21.93 -14.34
CA PRO A 2 -16.65 -20.59 -13.82
C PRO A 2 -15.50 -20.04 -12.96
N HIS A 3 -15.27 -18.72 -13.00
CA HIS A 3 -14.30 -18.02 -12.16
C HIS A 3 -14.78 -17.92 -10.71
N ALA A 4 -13.89 -18.09 -9.72
CA ALA A 4 -14.26 -18.17 -8.30
C ALA A 4 -15.00 -16.93 -7.78
N THR A 5 -14.50 -15.74 -8.10
CA THR A 5 -15.08 -14.45 -7.66
C THR A 5 -16.36 -14.11 -8.44
N THR A 6 -16.34 -14.29 -9.75
CA THR A 6 -17.43 -13.83 -10.62
C THR A 6 -18.57 -14.86 -10.71
N ARG A 7 -18.26 -16.15 -10.51
CA ARG A 7 -19.10 -17.33 -10.80
C ARG A 7 -19.63 -17.36 -12.24
N GLU A 8 -18.91 -16.72 -13.16
CA GLU A 8 -19.17 -16.74 -14.60
C GLU A 8 -17.96 -17.30 -15.33
N THR A 9 -18.18 -17.89 -16.49
CA THR A 9 -17.09 -18.35 -17.33
C THR A 9 -16.34 -17.17 -17.92
N LEU A 10 -15.04 -17.33 -18.16
CA LEU A 10 -14.23 -16.30 -18.81
C LEU A 10 -14.78 -15.95 -20.20
N ALA A 11 -15.24 -16.94 -20.97
CA ALA A 11 -15.84 -16.72 -22.28
C ALA A 11 -17.08 -15.80 -22.23
N ASN A 12 -17.95 -15.95 -21.22
CA ASN A 12 -19.14 -15.10 -21.09
C ASN A 12 -18.77 -13.65 -20.71
N ARG A 13 -17.72 -13.47 -19.89
CA ARG A 13 -17.21 -12.14 -19.53
C ARG A 13 -16.45 -11.48 -20.68
N PHE A 14 -15.69 -12.25 -21.45
CA PHE A 14 -14.90 -11.77 -22.59
C PHE A 14 -15.78 -11.39 -23.78
N LEU A 15 -16.75 -12.23 -24.13
CA LEU A 15 -17.65 -12.01 -25.26
C LEU A 15 -18.84 -11.10 -24.91
N CYS A 16 -18.95 -10.67 -23.64
CA CYS A 16 -20.03 -9.82 -23.11
C CYS A 16 -21.45 -10.29 -23.47
N ARG A 17 -21.62 -11.58 -23.81
CA ARG A 17 -22.89 -12.14 -24.29
C ARG A 17 -23.20 -13.45 -23.57
N ARG A 18 -24.47 -13.62 -23.24
CA ARG A 18 -25.03 -14.87 -22.72
C ARG A 18 -26.43 -15.02 -23.31
N LEU A 19 -26.78 -16.22 -23.77
CA LEU A 19 -28.15 -16.51 -24.19
C LEU A 19 -29.06 -16.29 -22.98
N ARG A 20 -29.95 -15.30 -23.05
CA ARG A 20 -30.84 -14.96 -21.95
C ARG A 20 -31.90 -16.03 -21.84
N THR A 21 -32.06 -16.57 -20.64
CA THR A 21 -33.15 -17.47 -20.30
C THR A 21 -34.13 -16.77 -19.37
N ARG A 22 -35.35 -17.30 -19.20
CA ARG A 22 -36.32 -16.73 -18.25
C ARG A 22 -35.77 -16.66 -16.81
N LEU A 23 -34.89 -17.59 -16.43
CA LEU A 23 -34.24 -17.60 -15.11
C LEU A 23 -33.20 -16.49 -14.92
N ASP A 24 -32.70 -15.89 -16.01
CA ASP A 24 -31.75 -14.78 -15.91
C ASP A 24 -32.37 -13.49 -15.38
N ALA A 25 -33.71 -13.34 -15.46
CA ALA A 25 -34.42 -12.19 -14.91
C ALA A 25 -34.43 -12.16 -13.38
N VAL A 26 -34.33 -13.32 -12.74
CA VAL A 26 -34.33 -13.47 -11.27
C VAL A 26 -32.90 -13.38 -10.70
N LYS A 27 -31.86 -13.42 -11.56
CA LYS A 27 -30.47 -13.43 -11.10
C LYS A 27 -30.09 -12.04 -10.57
N PRO A 28 -29.61 -11.91 -9.32
CA PRO A 28 -29.13 -10.64 -8.79
C PRO A 28 -27.92 -10.13 -9.58
N SER A 29 -27.73 -8.81 -9.58
CA SER A 29 -26.59 -8.18 -10.26
C SER A 29 -25.26 -8.68 -9.68
N ILE A 30 -24.31 -8.98 -10.56
CA ILE A 30 -23.05 -9.64 -10.17
C ILE A 30 -22.03 -8.63 -9.64
N GLY A 31 -22.17 -7.35 -10.01
CA GLY A 31 -21.23 -6.29 -9.68
C GLY A 31 -21.02 -6.11 -8.19
N GLY A 32 -22.11 -6.02 -7.41
CA GLY A 32 -22.02 -5.83 -5.96
C GLY A 32 -21.29 -6.98 -5.27
N ARG A 33 -21.63 -8.23 -5.62
CA ARG A 33 -20.97 -9.42 -5.09
C ARG A 33 -19.48 -9.47 -5.46
N VAL A 34 -19.14 -9.15 -6.70
CA VAL A 34 -17.73 -9.12 -7.15
C VAL A 34 -16.95 -8.05 -6.40
N ALA A 35 -17.51 -6.85 -6.24
CA ALA A 35 -16.86 -5.76 -5.51
C ALA A 35 -16.61 -6.15 -4.04
N GLN A 36 -17.61 -6.69 -3.34
CA GLN A 36 -17.46 -7.17 -1.97
C GLN A 36 -16.38 -8.23 -1.85
N GLN A 37 -16.35 -9.17 -2.79
CA GLN A 37 -15.40 -10.28 -2.77
C GLN A 37 -13.98 -9.80 -3.07
N GLN A 38 -13.80 -8.88 -4.03
CA GLN A 38 -12.52 -8.22 -4.30
C GLN A 38 -12.01 -7.42 -3.10
N LEU A 39 -12.89 -6.66 -2.43
CA LEU A 39 -12.54 -5.94 -1.20
C LEU A 39 -12.11 -6.92 -0.11
N SER A 40 -12.86 -8.00 0.10
CA SER A 40 -12.50 -9.03 1.08
C SER A 40 -11.15 -9.68 0.77
N ASP A 41 -10.84 -9.89 -0.52
CA ASP A 41 -9.56 -10.45 -0.94
C ASP A 41 -8.42 -9.45 -0.71
N THR A 42 -8.62 -8.15 -0.94
CA THR A 42 -7.61 -7.13 -0.62
C THR A 42 -7.31 -7.05 0.87
N VAL A 43 -8.32 -7.10 1.73
CA VAL A 43 -8.16 -7.08 3.19
C VAL A 43 -7.47 -8.37 3.69
N ARG A 44 -7.84 -9.53 3.12
CA ARG A 44 -7.20 -10.82 3.44
C ARG A 44 -5.75 -10.89 2.98
N ARG A 45 -5.39 -10.20 1.90
CA ARG A 45 -4.01 -10.06 1.43
C ARG A 45 -3.25 -9.12 2.36
N ARG A 46 -2.93 -9.60 3.56
CA ARG A 46 -2.00 -8.96 4.48
C ARG A 46 -0.57 -9.15 3.95
N ALA A 47 -0.24 -8.46 2.85
CA ALA A 47 1.10 -8.46 2.30
C ALA A 47 2.02 -7.73 3.28
N ARG A 48 3.17 -8.34 3.61
CA ARG A 48 4.23 -7.59 4.31
C ARG A 48 4.67 -6.46 3.39
N GLU A 49 4.54 -5.23 3.85
CA GLU A 49 5.08 -4.08 3.14
C GLU A 49 6.60 -4.22 3.06
N ARG A 50 7.11 -4.37 1.84
CA ARG A 50 8.54 -4.38 1.55
C ARG A 50 8.90 -3.01 1.01
N LEU A 51 9.37 -2.15 1.90
CA LEU A 51 9.80 -0.80 1.54
C LEU A 51 11.27 -0.86 1.13
N PHE A 52 11.58 -0.37 -0.06
CA PHE A 52 12.94 -0.30 -0.57
C PHE A 52 13.28 1.14 -0.95
N GLY A 53 14.42 1.62 -0.48
CA GLY A 53 14.96 2.94 -0.81
C GLY A 53 15.73 2.93 -2.12
N ILE A 54 15.86 4.10 -2.75
CA ILE A 54 16.87 4.30 -3.80
C ILE A 54 18.24 4.24 -3.11
N HIS A 55 19.21 3.60 -3.74
CA HIS A 55 20.56 3.33 -3.21
C HIS A 55 20.63 2.27 -2.10
N ASP A 56 19.54 1.58 -1.79
CA ASP A 56 19.57 0.44 -0.86
C ASP A 56 20.24 -0.79 -1.50
N ASP A 57 20.97 -1.55 -0.68
CA ASP A 57 21.67 -2.77 -1.08
C ASP A 57 20.75 -3.97 -0.89
N VAL A 58 20.43 -4.60 -2.01
CA VAL A 58 19.41 -5.64 -2.13
C VAL A 58 19.93 -6.84 -2.91
N LEU A 59 19.40 -8.01 -2.59
CA LEU A 59 19.57 -9.20 -3.39
C LEU A 59 18.47 -9.24 -4.45
N VAL A 60 18.85 -9.26 -5.72
CA VAL A 60 17.95 -9.35 -6.86
C VAL A 60 17.88 -10.77 -7.39
N ARG A 61 16.67 -11.20 -7.77
CA ARG A 61 16.48 -12.48 -8.46
C ARG A 61 17.09 -12.47 -9.87
N ASN A 62 18.00 -13.41 -10.12
CA ASN A 62 18.57 -13.73 -11.41
C ASN A 62 17.84 -14.93 -12.03
N TYR A 63 17.46 -14.81 -13.30
CA TYR A 63 16.74 -15.85 -14.05
C TYR A 63 17.62 -16.58 -15.07
N SER A 64 18.82 -16.07 -15.37
CA SER A 64 19.67 -16.59 -16.45
C SER A 64 20.88 -17.39 -15.95
N GLY A 65 21.22 -17.28 -14.67
CA GLY A 65 22.44 -17.88 -14.11
C GLY A 65 22.19 -18.92 -13.02
N PRO A 66 23.25 -19.63 -12.58
CA PRO A 66 23.17 -20.65 -11.54
C PRO A 66 22.81 -20.05 -10.18
N ASN A 67 23.33 -18.85 -9.88
CA ASN A 67 23.03 -18.14 -8.65
C ASN A 67 21.71 -17.39 -8.79
N LYS A 68 20.69 -17.83 -8.04
CA LYS A 68 19.33 -17.27 -8.08
C LYS A 68 19.22 -15.86 -7.51
N TRP A 69 20.09 -15.49 -6.59
CA TRP A 69 20.10 -14.18 -5.93
C TRP A 69 21.47 -13.55 -6.12
N VAL A 70 21.49 -12.30 -6.56
CA VAL A 70 22.72 -11.56 -6.87
C VAL A 70 22.70 -10.22 -6.12
N PRO A 71 23.78 -9.84 -5.40
CA PRO A 71 23.86 -8.56 -4.72
C PRO A 71 23.84 -7.41 -5.72
N SER A 72 23.14 -6.35 -5.36
CA SER A 72 22.83 -5.25 -6.27
C SER A 72 22.31 -4.03 -5.52
N THR A 73 22.42 -2.86 -6.15
CA THR A 73 21.99 -1.59 -5.52
C THR A 73 20.85 -0.98 -6.32
N ILE A 74 19.80 -0.52 -5.64
CA ILE A 74 18.63 0.06 -6.31
C ILE A 74 19.01 1.41 -6.93
N ALA A 75 18.89 1.50 -8.26
CA ALA A 75 19.24 2.71 -8.99
C ALA A 75 18.07 3.70 -9.09
N LYS A 76 16.84 3.19 -9.29
CA LYS A 76 15.64 4.03 -9.44
C LYS A 76 14.36 3.20 -9.25
N GLN A 77 13.34 3.79 -8.62
CA GLN A 77 11.97 3.26 -8.66
C GLN A 77 11.28 3.67 -9.97
N SER A 78 10.82 2.69 -10.75
CA SER A 78 10.14 2.91 -12.04
C SER A 78 8.62 2.92 -11.94
N GLY A 79 8.06 2.41 -10.85
CA GLY A 79 6.63 2.37 -10.55
C GLY A 79 6.43 1.92 -9.10
N PRO A 80 5.18 1.85 -8.60
CA PRO A 80 4.91 1.60 -7.18
C PRO A 80 5.64 0.39 -6.61
N VAL A 81 5.73 -0.68 -7.40
CA VAL A 81 6.32 -1.98 -7.02
C VAL A 81 7.46 -2.43 -7.94
N SER A 82 7.88 -1.57 -8.88
CA SER A 82 8.86 -1.91 -9.91
C SER A 82 10.12 -1.06 -9.80
N PHE A 83 11.27 -1.70 -9.71
CA PHE A 83 12.56 -1.07 -9.50
C PHE A 83 13.52 -1.36 -10.65
N LYS A 84 14.40 -0.40 -10.95
CA LYS A 84 15.61 -0.57 -11.74
C LYS A 84 16.78 -0.75 -10.78
N VAL A 85 17.48 -1.87 -10.91
CA VAL A 85 18.57 -2.24 -10.00
C VAL A 85 19.86 -2.40 -10.78
N ARG A 86 20.96 -1.88 -10.23
CA ARG A 86 22.31 -1.99 -10.77
C ARG A 86 22.94 -3.28 -10.23
N VAL A 87 23.22 -4.21 -11.12
CA VAL A 87 23.82 -5.50 -10.79
C VAL A 87 25.24 -5.54 -11.31
N VAL A 88 26.18 -5.86 -10.44
CA VAL A 88 27.58 -6.09 -10.82
C VAL A 88 27.77 -7.60 -10.96
N THR A 89 28.16 -8.05 -12.15
CA THR A 89 28.46 -9.46 -12.44
C THR A 89 29.88 -9.56 -12.97
N ASN A 90 30.46 -10.76 -12.98
CA ASN A 90 31.78 -11.03 -13.58
C ASN A 90 31.92 -10.58 -15.05
N ARG A 91 30.80 -10.34 -15.74
CA ARG A 91 30.76 -9.87 -17.14
C ARG A 91 30.62 -8.35 -17.30
N GLY A 92 30.44 -7.61 -16.20
CA GLY A 92 30.21 -6.16 -16.21
C GLY A 92 28.99 -5.73 -15.40
N VAL A 93 28.63 -4.46 -15.57
CA VAL A 93 27.52 -3.81 -14.86
C VAL A 93 26.27 -3.79 -15.74
N PHE A 94 25.17 -4.34 -15.23
CA PHE A 94 23.88 -4.39 -15.93
C PHE A 94 22.79 -3.70 -15.12
N ILE A 95 21.77 -3.19 -15.81
CA ILE A 95 20.58 -2.62 -15.18
C ILE A 95 19.39 -3.54 -15.43
N TRP A 96 18.80 -4.09 -14.37
CA TRP A 96 17.65 -4.98 -14.45
C TRP A 96 16.38 -4.32 -13.94
N ARG A 97 15.24 -4.66 -14.55
CA ARG A 97 13.91 -4.28 -14.06
C ARG A 97 13.31 -5.43 -13.28
N ARG A 98 12.95 -5.20 -12.01
CA ARG A 98 12.45 -6.22 -11.09
C ARG A 98 11.29 -5.71 -10.24
N HIS A 99 10.38 -6.62 -9.90
CA HIS A 99 9.28 -6.37 -8.98
C HIS A 99 9.78 -6.43 -7.53
N GLN A 100 9.12 -5.74 -6.58
CA GLN A 100 9.48 -5.76 -5.15
C GLN A 100 9.60 -7.18 -4.57
N ASP A 101 8.78 -8.12 -5.04
CA ASP A 101 8.81 -9.52 -4.58
C ASP A 101 10.05 -10.28 -5.06
N GLN A 102 10.74 -9.75 -6.07
CA GLN A 102 11.98 -10.28 -6.63
C GLN A 102 13.22 -9.61 -6.03
N LEU A 103 13.03 -8.82 -4.97
CA LEU A 103 14.06 -8.19 -4.16
C LEU A 103 14.01 -8.76 -2.75
N LEU A 104 15.17 -8.91 -2.14
CA LEU A 104 15.33 -9.21 -0.71
C LEU A 104 16.29 -8.19 -0.11
N HIS A 105 16.08 -7.84 1.16
CA HIS A 105 17.05 -7.04 1.91
C HIS A 105 18.35 -7.83 2.04
N SER A 106 19.48 -7.16 1.84
CA SER A 106 20.77 -7.75 2.20
C SER A 106 20.85 -7.86 3.72
N THR A 107 21.22 -9.02 4.24
CA THR A 107 21.37 -9.25 5.69
C THR A 107 22.46 -8.38 6.32
N GLU A 108 23.34 -7.80 5.49
CA GLU A 108 24.44 -6.93 5.91
C GLU A 108 24.02 -5.46 6.10
N GLY A 109 22.82 -5.08 5.66
CA GLY A 109 22.32 -3.70 5.67
C GLY A 109 21.28 -3.36 6.74
N GLN A 110 20.93 -4.30 7.65
CA GLN A 110 20.02 -4.00 8.76
C GLN A 110 20.70 -3.16 9.87
N LYS A 111 21.14 -1.95 9.53
CA LYS A 111 21.32 -0.87 10.51
C LYS A 111 20.07 0.00 10.49
N GLN A 112 19.08 -0.46 11.26
CA GLN A 112 18.13 0.35 12.03
C GLN A 112 17.74 1.72 11.42
N SER A 113 16.67 1.74 10.63
CA SER A 113 15.79 2.92 10.64
C SER A 113 14.96 2.85 11.92
N THR A 114 15.50 3.33 13.04
CA THR A 114 14.67 3.65 14.21
C THR A 114 13.81 4.83 13.82
N MET A 115 12.48 4.61 13.67
CA MET A 115 11.52 5.68 13.86
C MET A 115 11.77 6.26 15.25
N THR A 116 12.44 7.41 15.32
CA THR A 116 12.32 8.25 16.50
C THR A 116 10.94 8.88 16.40
N ASP A 117 10.01 8.37 17.20
CA ASP A 117 8.78 9.06 17.55
C ASP A 117 9.14 10.50 17.93
N PHE A 118 8.78 11.44 17.06
CA PHE A 118 8.76 12.85 17.42
C PHE A 118 7.57 13.04 18.36
N VAL A 119 7.80 12.80 19.65
CA VAL A 119 6.90 13.27 20.71
C VAL A 119 7.18 14.76 20.84
N PRO A 120 6.24 15.67 20.48
CA PRO A 120 6.45 17.08 20.76
C PRO A 120 6.37 17.25 22.28
N TYR A 121 7.52 17.54 22.88
CA TYR A 121 7.62 18.02 24.25
C TYR A 121 6.92 19.38 24.31
N PHE A 122 5.68 19.40 24.78
CA PHE A 122 5.03 20.62 25.23
C PHE A 122 5.70 21.01 26.55
N SER A 123 6.56 22.04 26.51
CA SER A 123 7.04 22.71 27.72
C SER A 123 5.86 23.42 28.39
N ASP A 124 5.43 22.93 29.54
CA ASP A 124 4.64 23.72 30.48
C ASP A 124 5.50 24.91 30.94
N SER A 125 5.13 26.09 30.47
CA SER A 125 5.66 27.36 30.98
C SER A 125 4.59 27.97 31.87
N GLU A 126 4.75 27.77 33.19
CA GLU A 126 4.03 28.54 34.20
C GLU A 126 4.33 30.03 33.99
N SER A 127 3.29 30.82 33.70
CA SER A 127 3.30 32.24 34.03
C SER A 127 1.91 32.66 34.48
N ASP A 128 1.87 32.97 35.77
CA ASP A 128 0.77 33.61 36.49
C ASP A 128 0.45 34.97 35.84
N THR A 129 -0.77 35.15 35.34
CA THR A 129 -1.34 36.49 35.06
C THR A 129 -2.87 36.47 35.23
N LYS A 130 -3.28 36.68 36.48
CA LYS A 130 -4.46 37.42 36.97
C LYS A 130 -5.56 37.76 35.93
N LEU A 131 -6.70 37.08 36.05
CA LEU A 131 -7.98 37.42 35.40
C LEU A 131 -8.55 38.77 35.90
N PRO A 132 -9.11 39.63 35.04
CA PRO A 132 -10.01 40.70 35.47
C PRO A 132 -11.43 40.17 35.77
N PRO A 133 -12.19 40.81 36.68
CA PRO A 133 -13.50 40.35 37.11
C PRO A 133 -14.59 40.58 36.04
N VAL A 134 -15.41 39.56 35.81
CA VAL A 134 -16.61 39.63 34.96
C VAL A 134 -17.73 40.37 35.72
N PRO A 135 -18.38 41.40 35.14
CA PRO A 135 -19.60 41.96 35.71
C PRO A 135 -20.82 41.10 35.39
N ALA A 136 -21.70 40.94 36.39
CA ALA A 136 -22.92 40.13 36.39
C ALA A 136 -23.98 40.61 35.36
N PRO A 137 -24.88 39.72 34.87
CA PRO A 137 -25.91 40.09 33.91
C PRO A 137 -27.04 40.92 34.56
N ALA A 138 -27.41 42.02 33.91
CA ALA A 138 -28.50 42.89 34.29
C ALA A 138 -29.88 42.28 33.93
N VAL A 139 -30.79 42.40 34.89
CA VAL A 139 -32.18 41.95 34.91
C VAL A 139 -33.03 42.71 33.89
N THR A 140 -33.83 41.97 33.11
CA THR A 140 -34.92 42.49 32.27
C THR A 140 -36.12 42.84 33.15
N SER A 141 -36.66 44.06 33.03
CA SER A 141 -38.03 44.38 33.46
C SER A 141 -38.66 45.43 32.54
N ASP A 142 -39.93 45.19 32.24
CA ASP A 142 -40.82 45.77 31.21
C ASP A 142 -41.07 47.29 31.25
N PRO A 143 -41.64 47.86 30.17
CA PRO A 143 -42.44 49.09 30.24
C PRO A 143 -43.96 48.81 30.12
N PRO A 144 -44.81 49.76 30.57
CA PRO A 144 -46.23 49.79 30.25
C PRO A 144 -46.53 50.31 28.84
#